data_AF-A0A966XUB6-F1
#
_entry.id   AF-A0A966XUB6-F1
#
_cell.length_a   1.000
_cell.length_b   1.000
_cell.length_c   1.000
_cell.angle_alpha   90.00
_cell.angle_beta   90.00
_cell.angle_gamma   90.00
#
_symmetry.space_group_name_H-M   'P 1'
#
loop_
_entity.id
_entity.type
_entity.pdbx_description
1 polymer ?
#
loop_
_entity_poly.entity_id
_entity_poly.type
_entity_poly.pdbx_seq_one_letter_code
_entity_poly.pdbx_strand_id
1 'polypeptide(L)'
;MPVISITLLPGYSAQAQQRMVARVAQAARSVIAASSAGTTVFVHQASTYQRDGQVFSAGGAERPDAGVLVREFLALMQARDLAGAGRFLSGGFSMHFPGAAAMHRLDELLDWARGRYRSIAKDYERQDECWSTDAAVVYCSGTLNGVWLDGSAFSGIRFIDRFEVVDGLILRQDVWNDLADARAVAQA
;
A
#
# COMPACT_ATOMS: atom_id res chain seq x y z
N MET A 1 -17.35 -9.43 24.30
CA MET A 1 -17.31 -7.97 24.10
C MET A 1 -15.95 -7.46 24.54
N PRO A 2 -14.93 -7.44 23.67
CA PRO A 2 -13.60 -6.96 24.04
C PRO A 2 -13.63 -5.47 24.39
N VAL A 3 -13.01 -5.13 25.52
CA VAL A 3 -12.73 -3.76 25.96
C VAL A 3 -11.22 -3.65 26.10
N ILE A 4 -10.59 -2.82 25.28
CA ILE A 4 -9.14 -2.70 25.19
C ILE A 4 -8.74 -1.27 25.52
N SER A 5 -7.89 -1.13 26.54
CA SER A 5 -7.29 0.13 26.93
C SER A 5 -5.85 0.18 26.43
N ILE A 6 -5.47 1.28 25.77
CA ILE A 6 -4.12 1.53 25.26
C ILE A 6 -3.56 2.72 26.02
N THR A 7 -2.33 2.63 26.54
CA THR A 7 -1.62 3.79 27.09
C THR A 7 -0.52 4.23 26.13
N LEU A 8 -0.61 5.46 25.61
CA LEU A 8 0.39 6.06 24.76
C LEU A 8 1.16 7.15 25.52
N LEU A 9 2.41 7.37 25.13
CA LEU A 9 3.16 8.57 25.54
C LEU A 9 2.61 9.84 24.85
N PRO A 10 2.96 11.05 25.31
CA PRO A 10 2.55 12.28 24.65
C PRO A 10 3.15 12.38 23.23
N GLY A 11 2.60 13.29 22.42
CA GLY A 11 3.19 13.67 21.13
C GLY A 11 2.55 13.01 19.90
N TYR A 12 1.69 12.01 20.06
CA TYR A 12 0.94 11.42 18.95
C TYR A 12 -0.26 12.30 18.55
N SER A 13 -0.37 12.57 17.26
CA SER A 13 -1.48 13.27 16.61
C SER A 13 -2.81 12.56 16.83
N ALA A 14 -3.91 13.31 16.72
CA ALA A 14 -5.26 12.74 16.77
C ALA A 14 -5.47 11.68 15.69
N GLN A 15 -4.89 11.88 14.50
CA GLN A 15 -4.98 10.91 13.40
C GLN A 15 -4.25 9.60 13.74
N ALA A 16 -3.06 9.66 14.33
CA ALA A 16 -2.36 8.46 14.77
C ALA A 16 -3.12 7.70 15.85
N GLN A 17 -3.72 8.41 16.82
CA GLN A 17 -4.56 7.80 17.85
C GLN A 17 -5.80 7.12 17.25
N GLN A 18 -6.45 7.77 16.28
CA GLN A 18 -7.59 7.18 15.54
C GLN A 18 -7.18 5.92 14.77
N ARG A 19 -6.05 5.96 14.04
CA ARG A 19 -5.52 4.77 13.34
C ARG A 19 -5.19 3.65 14.32
N MET A 20 -4.61 3.98 15.47
CA MET A 20 -4.26 3.01 16.51
C MET A 20 -5.50 2.27 17.01
N VAL A 21 -6.55 2.98 17.45
CA VAL A 21 -7.76 2.32 17.96
C VAL A 21 -8.48 1.51 16.88
N ALA A 22 -8.50 1.99 15.64
CA ALA A 22 -9.11 1.27 14.51
C ALA A 22 -8.38 -0.05 14.21
N ARG A 23 -7.04 -0.02 14.14
CA ARG A 23 -6.20 -1.20 13.88
C ARG A 23 -6.30 -2.21 15.02
N VAL A 24 -6.26 -1.77 16.27
CA VAL A 24 -6.40 -2.66 17.44
C VAL A 24 -7.80 -3.27 17.51
N ALA A 25 -8.86 -2.51 17.17
CA ALA A 25 -10.21 -3.06 17.10
C ALA A 25 -10.33 -4.15 16.02
N GLN A 26 -9.69 -3.95 14.86
CA GLN A 26 -9.65 -4.97 13.79
C GLN A 26 -8.87 -6.21 14.23
N ALA A 27 -7.71 -6.05 14.86
CA ALA A 27 -6.92 -7.15 15.39
C ALA A 27 -7.67 -7.92 16.49
N ALA A 28 -8.41 -7.23 17.37
CA ALA A 28 -9.23 -7.88 18.37
C ALA A 28 -10.30 -8.79 17.74
N ARG A 29 -10.94 -8.32 16.65
CA ARG A 29 -11.98 -9.07 15.93
C ARG A 29 -11.44 -10.18 15.03
N SER A 30 -10.15 -10.19 14.68
CA SER A 30 -9.56 -11.33 13.98
C SER A 30 -9.30 -12.52 14.90
N VAL A 31 -9.26 -12.29 16.22
CA VAL A 31 -9.04 -13.33 17.23
C VAL A 31 -10.33 -13.71 17.96
N ILE A 32 -11.16 -12.71 18.28
CA ILE A 32 -12.39 -12.88 19.04
C ILE A 32 -13.56 -12.65 18.08
N ALA A 33 -14.49 -13.59 18.02
CA ALA A 33 -15.75 -13.47 17.28
C ALA A 33 -16.68 -12.41 17.92
N ALA A 34 -16.29 -11.13 17.82
CA ALA A 34 -17.02 -9.97 18.30
C ALA A 34 -17.41 -9.09 17.11
N SER A 35 -18.60 -8.48 17.18
CA SER A 35 -19.02 -7.48 16.19
C SER A 35 -18.29 -6.15 16.40
N SER A 36 -18.36 -5.26 15.41
CA SER A 36 -17.86 -3.89 15.56
C SER A 36 -18.58 -3.14 16.70
N ALA A 37 -19.89 -3.35 16.85
CA ALA A 37 -20.68 -2.73 17.92
C ALA A 37 -20.31 -3.26 19.32
N GLY A 38 -19.80 -4.49 19.41
CA GLY A 38 -19.37 -5.12 20.66
C GLY A 38 -17.88 -5.00 20.95
N THR A 39 -17.16 -4.10 20.29
CA THR A 39 -15.70 -3.91 20.44
C THR A 39 -15.40 -2.47 20.84
N THR A 40 -14.82 -2.28 22.01
CA THR A 40 -14.44 -0.95 22.51
C THR A 40 -12.92 -0.87 22.63
N VAL A 41 -12.33 0.14 21.99
CA VAL A 41 -10.89 0.45 22.08
C VAL A 41 -10.72 1.94 22.35
N PHE A 42 -9.88 2.30 23.31
CA PHE A 42 -9.64 3.69 23.67
C PHE A 42 -8.20 3.91 24.14
N VAL A 43 -7.77 5.16 24.10
CA VAL A 43 -6.40 5.59 24.43
C VAL A 43 -6.42 6.43 25.69
N HIS A 44 -5.48 6.16 26.60
CA HIS A 44 -5.00 7.08 27.62
C HIS A 44 -3.65 7.65 27.21
N GLN A 45 -3.38 8.89 27.63
CA GLN A 45 -2.06 9.47 27.51
C GLN A 45 -1.37 9.49 28.87
N ALA A 46 -0.18 8.89 28.95
CA ALA A 46 0.69 9.04 30.09
C ALA A 46 1.32 10.43 30.05
N SER A 47 1.21 11.20 31.13
CA SER A 47 1.80 12.53 31.24
C SER A 47 3.33 12.50 31.35
N THR A 48 3.86 11.50 32.08
CA THR A 48 5.29 11.29 32.30
C THR A 48 5.57 9.80 32.41
N TYR A 49 6.64 9.32 31.80
CA TYR A 49 7.04 7.91 31.82
C TYR A 49 8.56 7.79 31.98
N GLN A 50 9.02 6.76 32.69
CA GLN A 50 10.44 6.46 32.84
C GLN A 50 10.75 5.05 32.35
N ARG A 51 11.83 4.91 31.57
CA ARG A 51 12.42 3.63 31.18
C ARG A 51 13.94 3.75 31.21
N ASP A 52 14.62 2.73 31.72
CA ASP A 52 16.09 2.68 31.82
C ASP A 52 16.71 3.92 32.49
N GLY A 53 16.05 4.43 33.54
CA GLY A 53 16.49 5.61 34.29
C GLY A 53 16.31 6.94 33.55
N GLN A 54 15.75 6.93 32.34
CA GLN A 54 15.48 8.12 31.55
C GLN A 54 13.99 8.46 31.58
N VAL A 55 13.68 9.74 31.84
CA VAL A 55 12.32 10.27 31.75
C VAL A 55 12.05 10.70 30.31
N PHE A 56 10.94 10.21 29.76
CA PHE A 56 10.48 10.54 28.41
C PHE A 56 9.27 11.46 28.48
N SER A 57 9.27 12.49 27.63
CA SER A 57 8.18 13.45 27.46
C SER A 57 7.39 13.25 26.17
N ALA A 58 7.83 12.36 25.28
CA ALA A 58 7.16 12.05 24.03
C ALA A 58 7.40 10.60 23.60
N GLY A 59 6.48 10.08 22.78
CA GLY A 59 6.64 8.81 22.08
C GLY A 59 7.65 8.86 20.93
N GLY A 60 7.88 7.70 20.32
CA GLY A 60 8.63 7.60 19.06
C GLY A 60 7.88 8.22 17.88
N ALA A 61 8.56 8.37 16.75
CA ALA A 61 7.98 8.95 15.54
C ALA A 61 6.75 8.17 15.03
N GLU A 62 5.79 8.90 14.47
CA GLU A 62 4.65 8.30 13.77
C GLU A 62 5.10 7.66 12.46
N ARG A 63 4.58 6.46 12.18
CA ARG A 63 4.69 5.88 10.84
C ARG A 63 3.58 6.46 9.93
N PRO A 64 3.89 6.77 8.67
CA PRO A 64 2.87 7.16 7.69
C PRO A 64 1.90 6.02 7.44
N ASP A 65 0.71 6.36 6.96
CA ASP A 65 -0.28 5.38 6.51
C ASP A 65 0.15 4.83 5.14
N ALA A 66 0.52 3.54 5.10
CA ALA A 66 1.08 2.94 3.89
C ALA A 66 0.05 2.85 2.76
N GLY A 67 -1.23 2.58 3.09
CA GLY A 67 -2.31 2.61 2.11
C GLY A 67 -2.50 3.97 1.45
N VAL A 68 -2.50 5.05 2.24
CA VAL A 68 -2.54 6.44 1.72
C VAL A 68 -1.34 6.70 0.81
N LEU A 69 -0.14 6.37 1.28
CA LEU A 69 1.11 6.56 0.56
C LEU A 69 1.09 5.90 -0.81
N VAL A 70 0.68 4.62 -0.86
CA VAL A 70 0.60 3.86 -2.12
C VAL A 70 -0.46 4.44 -3.06
N ARG A 71 -1.60 4.92 -2.56
CA ARG A 71 -2.61 5.58 -3.41
C ARG A 71 -2.08 6.87 -4.03
N GLU A 72 -1.36 7.68 -3.27
CA GLU A 72 -0.75 8.91 -3.78
C GLU A 72 0.31 8.61 -4.85
N PHE A 73 1.20 7.63 -4.59
CA PHE A 73 2.16 7.15 -5.58
C PHE A 73 1.48 6.71 -6.88
N LEU A 74 0.43 5.88 -6.78
CA LEU A 74 -0.30 5.38 -7.95
C LEU A 74 -1.01 6.49 -8.72
N ALA A 75 -1.57 7.49 -8.02
CA ALA A 75 -2.19 8.66 -8.66
C ALA A 75 -1.17 9.48 -9.47
N LEU A 76 0.03 9.68 -8.93
CA LEU A 76 1.12 10.37 -9.64
C LEU A 76 1.60 9.57 -10.86
N MET A 77 1.70 8.23 -10.73
CA MET A 77 2.02 7.36 -11.86
C MET A 77 0.96 7.43 -12.97
N GLN A 78 -0.32 7.46 -12.61
CA GLN A 78 -1.42 7.62 -13.58
C GLN A 78 -1.37 9.00 -14.28
N ALA A 79 -1.01 10.05 -13.55
CA ALA A 79 -0.78 11.39 -14.09
C ALA A 79 0.55 11.54 -14.87
N ARG A 80 1.38 10.49 -14.90
CA ARG A 80 2.73 10.47 -15.49
C ARG A 80 3.71 11.47 -14.85
N ASP A 81 3.49 11.84 -13.59
CA ASP A 81 4.43 12.63 -12.80
C ASP A 81 5.46 11.72 -12.13
N LEU A 82 6.49 11.33 -12.90
CA LEU A 82 7.55 10.45 -12.40
C LEU A 82 8.42 11.10 -11.33
N ALA A 83 8.59 12.43 -11.38
CA ALA A 83 9.40 13.15 -10.42
C ALA A 83 8.71 13.21 -9.06
N GLY A 84 7.40 13.44 -9.04
CA GLY A 84 6.56 13.33 -7.84
C GLY A 84 6.53 11.90 -7.31
N ALA A 85 6.21 10.92 -8.17
CA ALA A 85 6.14 9.51 -7.77
C ALA A 85 7.48 8.98 -7.23
N GLY A 86 8.60 9.41 -7.82
CA GLY A 86 9.94 9.02 -7.39
C GLY A 86 10.27 9.38 -5.94
N ARG A 87 9.61 10.38 -5.35
CA ARG A 87 9.83 10.79 -3.94
C ARG A 87 9.34 9.76 -2.94
N PHE A 88 8.47 8.84 -3.35
CA PHE A 88 7.95 7.77 -2.52
C PHE A 88 8.85 6.54 -2.52
N LEU A 89 9.87 6.49 -3.39
CA LEU A 89 10.70 5.31 -3.56
C LEU A 89 11.88 5.32 -2.60
N SER A 90 12.21 4.16 -2.04
CA SER A 90 13.44 3.98 -1.27
C SER A 90 14.66 3.93 -2.20
N GLY A 91 15.86 4.15 -1.63
CA GLY A 91 17.11 4.00 -2.38
C GLY A 91 17.40 2.58 -2.89
N GLY A 92 16.76 1.57 -2.29
CA GLY A 92 16.84 0.16 -2.68
C GLY A 92 15.65 -0.32 -3.52
N PHE A 93 14.87 0.61 -4.09
CA PHE A 93 13.62 0.27 -4.76
C PHE A 93 13.83 -0.72 -5.92
N SER A 94 12.90 -1.66 -6.03
CA SER A 94 12.79 -2.59 -7.16
C SER A 94 11.33 -2.83 -7.53
N MET A 95 11.08 -3.03 -8.82
CA MET A 95 9.77 -3.45 -9.31
C MET A 95 9.87 -4.67 -10.22
N HIS A 96 8.88 -5.54 -10.12
CA HIS A 96 8.79 -6.80 -10.84
C HIS A 96 7.46 -6.87 -11.59
N PHE A 97 7.53 -6.88 -12.91
CA PHE A 97 6.37 -7.00 -13.80
C PHE A 97 6.40 -8.34 -14.54
N PRO A 98 5.24 -8.88 -14.95
CA PRO A 98 5.19 -10.18 -15.62
C PRO A 98 6.03 -10.21 -16.91
N GLY A 99 6.97 -11.15 -16.98
CA GLY A 99 7.85 -11.34 -18.12
C GLY A 99 8.93 -10.25 -18.31
N ALA A 100 9.19 -9.43 -17.29
CA ALA A 100 10.27 -8.45 -17.28
C ALA A 100 11.41 -8.90 -16.34
N ALA A 101 12.62 -8.42 -16.63
CA ALA A 101 13.67 -8.38 -15.61
C ALA A 101 13.28 -7.37 -14.51
N ALA A 102 13.95 -7.44 -13.35
CA ALA A 102 13.76 -6.45 -12.30
C ALA A 102 14.13 -5.05 -12.83
N MET A 103 13.28 -4.06 -12.55
CA MET A 103 13.50 -2.66 -12.91
C MET A 103 13.69 -1.84 -11.62
N HIS A 104 14.51 -0.80 -11.68
CA HIS A 104 14.87 0.01 -10.50
C HIS A 104 14.49 1.48 -10.62
N ARG A 105 14.02 1.90 -11.81
CA ARG A 105 13.60 3.26 -12.09
C ARG A 105 12.24 3.29 -12.79
N LEU A 106 11.50 4.38 -12.60
CA LEU A 106 10.16 4.53 -13.16
C LEU A 106 10.15 4.71 -14.69
N ASP A 107 11.23 5.20 -15.29
CA ASP A 107 11.36 5.33 -16.74
C ASP A 107 11.58 3.97 -17.43
N GLU A 108 12.28 3.03 -16.79
CA GLU A 108 12.40 1.65 -17.28
C GLU A 108 11.02 1.00 -17.48
N LEU A 109 10.07 1.28 -16.57
CA LEU A 109 8.69 0.81 -16.69
C LEU A 109 7.98 1.38 -17.92
N LEU A 110 8.16 2.67 -18.21
CA LEU A 110 7.54 3.30 -19.38
C LEU A 110 8.11 2.75 -20.69
N ASP A 111 9.43 2.53 -20.74
CA ASP A 111 10.09 1.94 -21.89
C ASP A 111 9.66 0.50 -22.12
N TRP A 112 9.56 -0.30 -21.05
CA TRP A 112 9.01 -1.65 -21.10
C TRP A 112 7.54 -1.69 -21.57
N ALA A 113 6.71 -0.75 -21.11
CA ALA A 113 5.29 -0.69 -21.45
C ALA A 113 5.04 -0.30 -22.93
N ARG A 114 5.90 0.54 -23.52
CA ARG A 114 5.72 1.13 -24.86
C ARG A 114 5.49 0.09 -25.96
N GLY A 115 6.15 -1.06 -25.87
CA GLY A 115 6.04 -2.15 -26.85
C GLY A 115 4.88 -3.12 -26.62
N ARG A 116 4.01 -2.88 -25.62
CA ARG A 116 2.99 -3.86 -25.18
C ARG A 116 1.56 -3.42 -25.50
N TYR A 117 1.25 -2.15 -25.38
CA TYR A 117 -0.07 -1.56 -25.62
C TYR A 117 0.07 -0.07 -25.95
N ARG A 118 -0.95 0.52 -26.60
CA ARG A 118 -1.01 1.98 -26.81
C ARG A 118 -1.40 2.70 -25.52
N SER A 119 -2.33 2.11 -24.78
CA SER A 119 -2.82 2.62 -23.51
C SER A 119 -3.25 1.49 -22.58
N ILE A 120 -3.15 1.76 -21.29
CA ILE A 120 -3.66 0.92 -20.22
C ILE A 120 -4.18 1.84 -19.12
N ALA A 121 -5.26 1.43 -18.47
CA ALA A 121 -5.83 2.04 -17.29
C ALA A 121 -6.12 0.95 -16.26
N LYS A 122 -6.00 1.33 -14.98
CA LYS A 122 -6.33 0.48 -13.83
C LYS A 122 -7.61 1.01 -13.19
N ASP A 123 -8.60 0.15 -13.10
CA ASP A 123 -9.78 0.38 -12.26
C ASP A 123 -9.55 -0.35 -10.94
N TYR A 124 -9.24 0.40 -9.89
CA TYR A 124 -8.97 -0.15 -8.56
C TYR A 124 -10.29 -0.45 -7.85
N GLU A 125 -10.46 -1.69 -7.41
CA GLU A 125 -11.66 -2.15 -6.72
C GLU A 125 -11.43 -2.28 -5.21
N ARG A 126 -10.24 -2.73 -4.83
CA ARG A 126 -9.91 -3.02 -3.44
C ARG A 126 -8.47 -2.69 -3.11
N GLN A 127 -8.26 -2.21 -1.89
CA GLN A 127 -6.95 -2.05 -1.29
C GLN A 127 -6.96 -2.66 0.10
N ASP A 128 -5.92 -3.44 0.40
CA ASP A 128 -5.67 -3.99 1.72
C ASP A 128 -4.29 -3.61 2.21
N GLU A 129 -4.21 -3.27 3.49
CA GLU A 129 -2.95 -3.07 4.19
C GLU A 129 -2.82 -4.13 5.29
N CYS A 130 -1.68 -4.81 5.33
CA CYS A 130 -1.29 -5.65 6.45
C CYS A 130 0.12 -5.29 6.91
N TRP A 131 0.40 -5.53 8.20
CA TRP A 131 1.72 -5.33 8.76
C TRP A 131 2.45 -6.68 8.80
N SER A 132 3.65 -6.73 8.22
CA SER A 132 4.63 -7.81 8.38
C SER A 132 5.59 -7.47 9.53
N THR A 133 6.63 -8.26 9.80
CA THR A 133 7.56 -8.02 10.92
C THR A 133 8.11 -6.58 10.90
N ASP A 134 8.62 -6.11 9.76
CA ASP A 134 9.31 -4.82 9.65
C ASP A 134 8.77 -3.89 8.54
N ALA A 135 7.64 -4.26 7.90
CA ALA A 135 7.11 -3.52 6.76
C ALA A 135 5.58 -3.50 6.74
N ALA A 136 4.99 -2.44 6.20
CA ALA A 136 3.62 -2.49 5.71
C ALA A 136 3.60 -3.13 4.32
N VAL A 137 2.69 -4.06 4.08
CA VAL A 137 2.41 -4.62 2.77
C VAL A 137 1.04 -4.14 2.32
N VAL A 138 0.99 -3.49 1.16
CA VAL A 138 -0.25 -2.96 0.57
C VAL A 138 -0.56 -3.72 -0.70
N TYR A 139 -1.72 -4.36 -0.75
CA TYR A 139 -2.26 -5.00 -1.95
C TYR A 139 -3.28 -4.09 -2.60
N CYS A 140 -3.19 -3.91 -3.92
CA CYS A 140 -4.18 -3.22 -4.73
C CYS A 140 -4.68 -4.18 -5.80
N SER A 141 -5.99 -4.36 -5.94
CA SER A 141 -6.57 -5.25 -6.95
C SER A 141 -7.72 -4.61 -7.70
N GLY A 142 -7.97 -5.12 -8.90
CA GLY A 142 -9.08 -4.69 -9.75
C GLY A 142 -8.90 -5.18 -11.18
N THR A 143 -9.27 -4.34 -12.15
CA THR A 143 -9.20 -4.69 -13.58
C THR A 143 -8.38 -3.70 -14.42
N LEU A 144 -7.86 -4.20 -15.54
CA LEU A 144 -7.13 -3.47 -16.55
C LEU A 144 -7.98 -3.34 -17.81
N ASN A 145 -7.96 -2.14 -18.39
CA ASN A 145 -8.64 -1.82 -19.63
C ASN A 145 -7.71 -0.99 -20.52
N GLY A 146 -7.81 -1.13 -21.84
CA GLY A 146 -6.89 -0.42 -22.71
C GLY A 146 -7.01 -0.77 -24.19
N VAL A 147 -5.97 -0.41 -24.94
CA VAL A 147 -5.89 -0.59 -26.39
C VAL A 147 -4.56 -1.21 -26.75
N TRP A 148 -4.61 -2.33 -27.49
CA TRP A 148 -3.44 -3.02 -28.00
C TRP A 148 -2.72 -2.21 -29.09
N LEU A 149 -1.51 -2.61 -29.46
CA LEU A 149 -0.74 -1.94 -30.52
C LEU A 149 -1.43 -1.99 -31.89
N ASP A 150 -2.23 -3.02 -32.18
CA ASP A 150 -3.03 -3.11 -33.42
C ASP A 150 -4.30 -2.22 -33.39
N GLY A 151 -4.69 -1.70 -32.22
CA GLY A 151 -5.81 -0.77 -32.05
C GLY A 151 -7.08 -1.41 -31.52
N SER A 152 -7.10 -2.73 -31.37
CA SER A 152 -8.19 -3.44 -30.71
C SER A 152 -8.22 -3.14 -29.21
N ALA A 153 -9.43 -3.07 -28.65
CA ALA A 153 -9.64 -2.78 -27.23
C ALA A 153 -9.60 -4.06 -26.39
N PHE A 154 -9.21 -3.93 -25.13
CA PHE A 154 -9.34 -4.98 -24.11
C PHE A 154 -9.91 -4.39 -22.82
N SER A 155 -10.59 -5.23 -22.05
CA SER A 155 -11.18 -4.84 -20.76
C SER A 155 -11.30 -6.02 -19.81
N GLY A 156 -11.50 -5.73 -18.53
CA GLY A 156 -11.80 -6.74 -17.50
C GLY A 156 -10.65 -7.68 -17.15
N ILE A 157 -9.40 -7.32 -17.49
CA ILE A 157 -8.24 -8.18 -17.19
C ILE A 157 -7.86 -7.98 -15.72
N ARG A 158 -7.88 -9.05 -14.93
CA ARG A 158 -7.59 -8.96 -13.49
C ARG A 158 -6.14 -8.59 -13.24
N PHE A 159 -5.90 -7.82 -12.19
CA PHE A 159 -4.56 -7.56 -11.67
C PHE A 159 -4.52 -7.53 -10.15
N ILE A 160 -3.31 -7.77 -9.63
CA ILE A 160 -2.92 -7.48 -8.25
C ILE A 160 -1.56 -6.81 -8.29
N ASP A 161 -1.45 -5.66 -7.64
CA ASP A 161 -0.17 -5.05 -7.27
C ASP A 161 0.07 -5.28 -5.78
N ARG A 162 1.32 -5.57 -5.41
CA ARG A 162 1.78 -5.67 -4.03
C ARG A 162 2.92 -4.68 -3.82
N PHE A 163 2.80 -3.88 -2.78
CA PHE A 163 3.81 -2.91 -2.37
C PHE A 163 4.36 -3.27 -0.99
N GLU A 164 5.67 -3.22 -0.84
CA GLU A 164 6.32 -3.23 0.49
C GLU A 164 6.76 -1.81 0.83
N VAL A 165 6.31 -1.31 1.97
CA VAL A 165 6.62 0.01 2.50
C VAL A 165 7.42 -0.13 3.79
N VAL A 166 8.64 0.41 3.77
CA VAL A 166 9.57 0.42 4.90
C VAL A 166 9.91 1.86 5.20
N ASP A 167 9.74 2.26 6.47
CA ASP A 167 10.03 3.60 6.96
C ASP A 167 9.46 4.75 6.10
N GLY A 168 8.25 4.53 5.57
CA GLY A 168 7.56 5.52 4.76
C GLY A 168 8.05 5.64 3.32
N LEU A 169 8.77 4.65 2.81
CA LEU A 169 9.21 4.57 1.42
C LEU A 169 8.87 3.20 0.82
N ILE A 170 8.52 3.19 -0.46
CA ILE A 170 8.27 1.98 -1.24
C ILE A 170 9.62 1.31 -1.53
N LEU A 171 9.81 0.11 -0.99
CA LEU A 171 10.98 -0.71 -1.23
C LEU A 171 10.77 -1.65 -2.42
N ARG A 172 9.55 -2.15 -2.59
CA ARG A 172 9.27 -3.18 -3.60
C ARG A 172 7.88 -3.00 -4.17
N GLN A 173 7.76 -3.21 -5.48
CA GLN A 173 6.49 -3.38 -6.18
C GLN A 173 6.51 -4.70 -6.95
N ASP A 174 5.56 -5.58 -6.70
CA ASP A 174 5.33 -6.79 -7.50
C ASP A 174 3.97 -6.68 -8.20
N VAL A 175 3.90 -7.02 -9.48
CA VAL A 175 2.68 -6.96 -10.29
C VAL A 175 2.35 -8.32 -10.86
N TRP A 176 1.11 -8.75 -10.68
CA TRP A 176 0.50 -9.92 -11.34
C TRP A 176 -0.72 -9.47 -12.13
N ASN A 177 -0.87 -9.97 -13.34
CA ASN A 177 -2.06 -9.75 -14.16
C ASN A 177 -2.18 -10.81 -15.26
N ASP A 178 -3.40 -10.93 -15.78
CA ASP A 178 -3.75 -11.91 -16.83
C ASP A 178 -3.55 -11.32 -18.26
N LEU A 179 -2.75 -10.26 -18.41
CA LEU A 179 -2.62 -9.51 -19.68
C LEU A 179 -2.00 -10.36 -20.80
N ALA A 180 -1.10 -11.27 -20.46
CA ALA A 180 -0.48 -12.17 -21.44
C ALA A 180 -1.50 -13.16 -22.03
N ASP A 181 -2.38 -13.72 -21.21
CA ASP A 181 -3.41 -14.66 -21.64
C ASP A 181 -4.45 -13.97 -22.53
N ALA A 182 -4.88 -12.76 -22.14
CA ALA A 182 -5.79 -11.95 -22.95
C ALA A 182 -5.22 -11.62 -24.33
N ARG A 183 -3.90 -11.37 -24.42
CA ARG A 183 -3.22 -11.14 -25.70
C ARG A 183 -3.15 -12.41 -26.56
N ALA A 184 -2.89 -13.57 -25.95
CA ALA A 184 -2.84 -14.83 -26.68
C ALA A 184 -4.20 -15.18 -27.30
N VAL A 185 -5.29 -14.96 -26.56
CA VAL A 185 -6.67 -15.16 -27.07
C VAL A 185 -6.99 -14.19 -28.21
N ALA A 186 -6.56 -12.92 -28.12
CA ALA A 186 -6.78 -11.94 -29.18
C ALA A 186 -6.00 -12.22 -30.48
N GLN A 187 -4.94 -13.03 -30.40
CA GLN A 187 -4.08 -13.40 -31.54
C GLN A 187 -4.42 -14.77 -32.16
N ALA A 188 -5.31 -15.54 -31.52
CA ALA A 188 -5.77 -16.85 -31.98
C ALA A 188 -6.99 -16.73 -32.90
#